data_AF-A0A1E5UPP1-F1
#
_entry.id   AF-A0A1E5UPP1-F1
#
_cell.length_a   1.000
_cell.length_b   1.000
_cell.length_c   1.000
_cell.angle_alpha   90.00
_cell.angle_beta   90.00
_cell.angle_gamma   90.00
#
_symmetry.space_group_name_H-M   'P 1'
#
loop_
_entity.id
_entity.type
_entity.pdbx_description
1 polymer ?
#
loop_
_entity_poly.entity_id
_entity_poly.type
_entity_poly.pdbx_seq_one_letter_code
_entity_poly.pdbx_strand_id
1 'polypeptide(L)'
;MMLMARSLCSRLHPPLAVAAAFSSVPYAASVSAAAVEAERTIRNGPRNDWSRPEIQAVYDSPLLDLLFHGAQVHRNVHKFKEVQQCTLLSIKTGGCSEDCSYCPQSSRYDTGLKAQKLMNKDAVLEAAKKAKEAGSTRFCMGAAWRETIGRKTNFNQILEYVKEIRYSLEYFIITIKHGI
;
A
#
# COMPACT_ATOMS: atom_id res chain seq x y z
N MET A 1 -92.58 -8.53 -18.59
CA MET A 1 -93.13 -9.90 -18.51
C MET A 1 -92.10 -10.85 -19.11
N MET A 2 -91.64 -11.84 -18.34
CA MET A 2 -90.87 -13.04 -18.73
C MET A 2 -89.44 -12.82 -19.28
N LEU A 3 -88.38 -13.18 -18.52
CA LEU A 3 -87.80 -14.52 -18.31
C LEU A 3 -86.94 -15.00 -19.51
N MET A 4 -85.62 -15.09 -19.34
CA MET A 4 -84.91 -16.37 -19.17
C MET A 4 -83.39 -16.22 -19.31
N ALA A 5 -82.71 -16.96 -18.45
CA ALA A 5 -81.27 -17.12 -18.34
C ALA A 5 -80.61 -17.72 -19.60
N ARG A 6 -79.36 -17.32 -19.86
CA ARG A 6 -78.40 -18.17 -20.57
C ARG A 6 -77.07 -18.21 -19.82
N SER A 7 -76.71 -19.45 -19.51
CA SER A 7 -75.47 -19.96 -18.93
C SER A 7 -74.22 -19.42 -19.61
N LEU A 8 -73.27 -18.90 -18.83
CA LEU A 8 -71.87 -18.75 -19.22
C LEU A 8 -71.01 -19.42 -18.14
N CYS A 9 -70.83 -20.72 -18.33
CA CYS A 9 -69.82 -21.49 -17.62
C CYS A 9 -68.45 -21.23 -18.26
N SER A 10 -67.49 -20.92 -17.40
CA SER A 10 -66.06 -21.24 -17.46
C SER A 10 -65.21 -20.74 -18.64
N ARG A 11 -64.29 -19.82 -18.31
CA ARG A 11 -62.83 -19.97 -18.47
C ARG A 11 -62.14 -18.83 -17.73
N LEU A 12 -61.96 -19.01 -16.42
CA LEU A 12 -60.96 -18.27 -15.66
C LEU A 12 -59.59 -18.64 -16.26
N HIS A 13 -58.94 -17.68 -16.90
CA HIS A 13 -57.53 -17.82 -17.23
C HIS A 13 -56.76 -17.83 -15.90
N PRO A 14 -55.87 -18.80 -15.67
CA PRO A 14 -54.98 -18.74 -14.52
C PRO A 14 -54.05 -17.54 -14.70
N PRO A 15 -53.67 -16.83 -13.63
CA PRO A 15 -52.59 -15.86 -13.73
C PRO A 15 -51.33 -16.64 -14.09
N LEU A 16 -50.63 -16.20 -15.13
CA LEU A 16 -49.28 -16.63 -15.44
C LEU A 16 -48.41 -16.29 -14.23
N ALA A 17 -48.25 -17.25 -13.33
CA ALA A 17 -47.25 -17.22 -12.30
C ALA A 17 -45.89 -17.24 -13.01
N VAL A 18 -45.30 -16.05 -13.19
CA VAL A 18 -43.86 -15.93 -13.42
C VAL A 18 -43.22 -16.39 -12.11
N ALA A 19 -43.00 -17.71 -12.01
CA ALA A 19 -42.14 -18.28 -11.02
C ALA A 19 -40.75 -17.72 -11.30
N ALA A 20 -40.40 -16.64 -10.60
CA ALA A 20 -39.02 -16.20 -10.49
C ALA A 20 -38.26 -17.36 -9.84
N ALA A 21 -37.65 -18.19 -10.68
CA ALA A 21 -36.66 -19.15 -10.28
C ALA A 21 -35.42 -18.37 -9.82
N PHE A 22 -35.49 -17.82 -8.61
CA PHE A 22 -34.31 -17.57 -7.82
C PHE A 22 -33.75 -18.94 -7.49
N SER A 23 -32.95 -19.47 -8.42
CA SER A 23 -32.08 -20.62 -8.16
C SER A 23 -31.32 -20.28 -6.89
N SER A 24 -31.68 -20.93 -5.80
CA SER A 24 -31.00 -20.85 -4.53
C SER A 24 -29.62 -21.49 -4.73
N VAL A 25 -28.68 -20.71 -5.28
CA VAL A 25 -27.27 -20.96 -5.04
C VAL A 25 -27.17 -20.98 -3.52
N PRO A 26 -26.71 -22.09 -2.90
CA PRO A 26 -26.52 -22.07 -1.47
C PRO A 26 -25.49 -20.98 -1.22
N TYR A 27 -25.94 -19.88 -0.62
CA TYR A 27 -25.08 -18.88 0.01
C TYR A 27 -24.49 -19.55 1.26
N ALA A 28 -23.77 -20.65 1.06
CA ALA A 28 -22.74 -21.06 1.97
C ALA A 28 -21.74 -19.92 1.88
N ALA A 29 -21.82 -19.02 2.86
CA ALA A 29 -20.86 -17.95 3.02
C ALA A 29 -19.47 -18.59 3.15
N SER A 30 -18.80 -18.80 2.02
CA SER A 30 -17.43 -19.25 2.01
C SER A 30 -16.64 -18.11 2.63
N VAL A 31 -16.25 -18.29 3.89
CA VAL A 31 -15.40 -17.34 4.60
C VAL A 31 -14.15 -17.13 3.73
N SER A 32 -13.89 -15.89 3.33
CA SER A 32 -12.75 -15.58 2.46
C SER A 32 -11.43 -15.85 3.18
N ALA A 33 -10.36 -16.10 2.42
CA ALA A 33 -9.04 -16.28 3.02
C ALA A 33 -8.60 -15.03 3.79
N ALA A 34 -8.97 -13.83 3.31
CA ALA A 34 -8.76 -12.58 4.04
C ALA A 34 -9.41 -12.58 5.43
N ALA A 35 -10.63 -13.12 5.55
CA ALA A 35 -11.31 -13.25 6.83
C ALA A 35 -10.60 -14.22 7.78
N VAL A 36 -10.23 -15.42 7.28
CA VAL A 36 -9.50 -16.44 8.06
C VAL A 36 -8.17 -15.89 8.57
N GLU A 37 -7.39 -15.26 7.70
CA GLU A 37 -6.06 -14.76 8.04
C GLU A 37 -6.10 -13.53 8.95
N ALA A 38 -7.15 -12.71 8.84
CA ALA A 38 -7.36 -11.60 9.77
C ALA A 38 -7.65 -12.12 11.19
N GLU A 39 -8.57 -13.08 11.33
CA GLU A 39 -8.88 -13.68 12.64
C GLU A 39 -7.63 -14.34 13.25
N ARG A 40 -6.89 -15.09 12.43
CA ARG A 40 -5.63 -15.73 12.84
C ARG A 40 -4.59 -14.70 13.28
N THR A 41 -4.42 -13.61 12.55
CA THR A 41 -3.47 -12.54 12.88
C THR A 41 -3.84 -11.80 14.15
N ILE A 42 -5.14 -11.51 14.35
CA ILE A 42 -5.62 -10.85 15.56
C ILE A 42 -5.39 -11.75 16.80
N ARG A 43 -5.59 -13.06 16.65
CA ARG A 43 -5.42 -14.02 17.76
C ARG A 43 -3.96 -14.34 18.06
N ASN A 44 -3.16 -14.61 17.03
CA ASN A 44 -1.83 -15.21 17.15
C ASN A 44 -0.69 -14.24 16.81
N GLY A 45 -0.99 -12.99 16.45
CA GLY A 45 -0.01 -12.02 15.97
C GLY A 45 0.46 -12.25 14.53
N PRO A 46 1.33 -11.40 13.98
CA PRO A 46 1.83 -11.51 12.60
C PRO A 46 2.69 -12.77 12.38
N ARG A 47 2.71 -13.28 11.16
CA ARG A 47 3.57 -14.41 10.72
C ARG A 47 4.42 -14.02 9.51
N ASN A 48 5.51 -14.74 9.28
CA ASN A 48 6.50 -14.48 8.23
C ASN A 48 6.83 -15.70 7.34
N ASP A 49 6.11 -16.81 7.51
CA ASP A 49 6.32 -18.12 6.89
C ASP A 49 5.33 -18.39 5.73
N TRP A 50 4.95 -17.36 4.99
CA TRP A 50 3.96 -17.42 3.91
C TRP A 50 4.44 -18.20 2.69
N SER A 51 3.61 -19.10 2.20
CA SER A 51 3.72 -19.70 0.87
C SER A 51 3.03 -18.84 -0.20
N ARG A 52 3.43 -19.01 -1.46
CA ARG A 52 2.78 -18.32 -2.59
C ARG A 52 1.28 -18.62 -2.69
N PRO A 53 0.79 -19.87 -2.54
CA PRO A 53 -0.64 -20.16 -2.57
C PRO A 53 -1.44 -19.48 -1.46
N GLU A 54 -0.89 -19.37 -0.23
CA GLU A 54 -1.57 -18.67 0.87
C GLU A 54 -1.73 -17.18 0.57
N ILE A 55 -0.68 -16.52 0.05
CA ILE A 55 -0.74 -15.11 -0.36
C ILE A 55 -1.77 -14.93 -1.49
N GLN A 56 -1.75 -15.83 -2.48
CA GLN A 56 -2.68 -15.79 -3.60
C GLN A 56 -4.14 -15.92 -3.13
N ALA A 57 -4.43 -16.83 -2.20
CA ALA A 57 -5.78 -16.98 -1.65
C ALA A 57 -6.28 -15.70 -0.95
N VAL A 58 -5.42 -15.01 -0.19
CA VAL A 58 -5.77 -13.71 0.39
C VAL A 58 -6.01 -12.68 -0.72
N TYR A 59 -5.11 -12.58 -1.70
CA TYR A 59 -5.23 -11.64 -2.82
C TYR A 59 -6.52 -11.84 -3.64
N ASP A 60 -6.94 -13.09 -3.86
CA ASP A 60 -8.15 -13.45 -4.61
C ASP A 60 -9.44 -13.37 -3.79
N SER A 61 -9.36 -12.96 -2.52
CA SER A 61 -10.55 -12.74 -1.70
C SER A 61 -11.41 -11.59 -2.25
N PRO A 62 -12.73 -11.59 -2.02
CA PRO A 62 -13.58 -10.47 -2.44
C PRO A 62 -13.05 -9.12 -1.94
N LEU A 63 -13.07 -8.10 -2.80
CA LEU A 63 -12.48 -6.79 -2.48
C LEU A 63 -13.01 -6.19 -1.17
N LEU A 64 -14.32 -6.32 -0.92
CA LEU A 64 -14.95 -5.78 0.29
C LEU A 64 -14.48 -6.52 1.55
N ASP A 65 -14.22 -7.83 1.44
CA ASP A 65 -13.65 -8.63 2.53
C ASP A 65 -12.21 -8.18 2.80
N LEU A 66 -11.39 -7.99 1.77
CA LEU A 66 -10.02 -7.49 1.90
C LEU A 66 -9.97 -6.15 2.65
N LEU A 67 -10.84 -5.20 2.28
CA LEU A 67 -10.92 -3.90 2.94
C LEU A 67 -11.38 -4.03 4.39
N PHE A 68 -12.45 -4.77 4.64
CA PHE A 68 -13.03 -4.92 5.97
C PHE A 68 -12.07 -5.63 6.93
N HIS A 69 -11.55 -6.79 6.53
CA HIS A 69 -10.65 -7.60 7.35
C HIS A 69 -9.26 -6.99 7.48
N GLY A 70 -8.75 -6.32 6.43
CA GLY A 70 -7.53 -5.52 6.52
C GLY A 70 -7.66 -4.38 7.54
N ALA A 71 -8.79 -3.68 7.57
CA ALA A 71 -9.07 -2.65 8.57
C ALA A 71 -9.17 -3.22 9.99
N GLN A 72 -9.74 -4.41 10.17
CA GLN A 72 -9.78 -5.10 11.47
C GLN A 72 -8.38 -5.43 11.98
N VAL A 73 -7.52 -6.02 11.14
CA VAL A 73 -6.13 -6.29 11.51
C VAL A 73 -5.42 -4.99 11.88
N HIS A 74 -5.57 -3.94 11.06
CA HIS A 74 -4.94 -2.65 11.32
C HIS A 74 -5.36 -2.06 12.68
N ARG A 75 -6.65 -2.14 13.04
CA ARG A 75 -7.17 -1.64 14.33
C ARG A 75 -6.68 -2.40 15.55
N ASN A 76 -6.45 -3.71 15.43
CA ASN A 76 -6.04 -4.56 16.54
C ASN A 76 -4.51 -4.57 16.73
N VAL A 77 -3.75 -4.41 15.65
CA VAL A 77 -2.28 -4.57 15.68
C VAL A 77 -1.53 -3.24 15.72
N HIS A 78 -2.14 -2.15 15.21
CA HIS A 78 -1.53 -0.83 15.21
C HIS A 78 -2.30 0.16 16.07
N LYS A 79 -1.62 1.25 16.44
CA LYS A 79 -2.27 2.45 16.96
C LYS A 79 -3.02 3.15 15.82
N PHE A 80 -4.22 2.67 15.51
CA PHE A 80 -4.95 2.99 14.28
C PHE A 80 -5.32 4.47 14.09
N LYS A 81 -5.20 5.29 15.14
CA LYS A 81 -5.41 6.75 15.07
C LYS A 81 -4.11 7.53 14.82
N GLU A 82 -2.98 6.84 14.77
CA GLU A 82 -1.66 7.43 14.56
C GLU A 82 -1.16 7.10 13.14
N VAL A 83 -0.45 8.04 12.53
CA VAL A 83 0.24 7.87 11.24
C VAL A 83 1.70 8.27 11.41
N GLN A 84 2.61 7.47 10.85
CA GLN A 84 4.03 7.79 10.89
C GLN A 84 4.41 8.79 9.79
N GLN A 85 4.74 10.03 10.18
CA GLN A 85 5.17 11.07 9.24
C GLN A 85 6.68 10.99 8.95
N CYS A 86 7.03 10.83 7.67
CA CYS A 86 8.41 10.78 7.20
C CYS A 86 8.62 11.83 6.10
N THR A 87 9.77 12.50 6.09
CA THR A 87 10.18 13.38 4.97
C THR A 87 11.35 12.74 4.23
N LEU A 88 11.30 12.73 2.90
CA LEU A 88 12.36 12.21 2.04
C LEU A 88 13.06 13.35 1.30
N LEU A 89 14.39 13.32 1.26
CA LEU A 89 15.24 14.19 0.46
C LEU A 89 16.07 13.36 -0.52
N SER A 90 16.07 13.75 -1.80
CA SER A 90 16.98 13.19 -2.79
C SER A 90 18.35 13.88 -2.67
N ILE A 91 19.27 13.26 -1.94
CA ILE A 91 20.62 13.81 -1.71
C ILE A 91 21.52 13.69 -2.94
N LYS A 92 21.19 12.81 -3.89
CA LYS A 92 21.80 12.74 -5.23
C LYS A 92 20.71 12.36 -6.23
N THR A 93 20.47 13.23 -7.22
CA THR A 93 19.36 13.10 -8.17
C THR A 93 19.83 12.80 -9.59
N GLY A 94 19.13 11.90 -10.29
CA GLY A 94 19.36 11.60 -11.71
C GLY A 94 20.66 10.84 -11.99
N GLY A 95 20.91 10.45 -13.25
CA GLY A 95 22.16 9.77 -13.64
C GLY A 95 22.36 8.40 -12.97
N CYS A 96 21.28 7.64 -12.76
CA CYS A 96 21.35 6.26 -12.28
C CYS A 96 21.60 5.30 -13.46
N SER A 97 22.48 4.31 -13.29
CA SER A 97 22.82 3.33 -14.34
C SER A 97 21.74 2.29 -14.59
N GLU A 98 20.87 2.05 -13.61
CA GLU A 98 19.80 1.06 -13.69
C GLU A 98 18.76 1.45 -14.75
N ASP A 99 18.08 0.47 -15.31
CA ASP A 99 17.10 0.57 -16.40
C ASP A 99 15.66 0.36 -15.92
N CYS A 100 15.35 0.76 -14.69
CA CYS A 100 14.00 0.66 -14.15
C CYS A 100 13.02 1.48 -15.02
N SER A 101 12.12 0.80 -15.73
CA SER A 101 11.19 1.39 -16.72
C SER A 101 10.26 2.49 -16.17
N TYR A 102 10.05 2.50 -14.85
CA TYR A 102 9.22 3.46 -14.15
C TYR A 102 10.01 4.62 -13.51
N CYS A 103 11.33 4.55 -13.46
CA CYS A 103 12.14 5.49 -12.69
C CYS A 103 12.60 6.69 -13.54
N PRO A 104 12.21 7.92 -13.19
CA PRO A 104 12.61 9.09 -13.98
C PRO A 104 14.09 9.46 -13.82
N GLN A 105 14.81 8.81 -12.91
CA GLN A 105 16.21 9.08 -12.60
C GLN A 105 17.20 8.18 -13.36
N SER A 106 16.70 7.19 -14.09
CA SER A 106 17.51 6.34 -14.95
C SER A 106 18.14 7.17 -16.07
N SER A 107 19.43 6.99 -16.32
CA SER A 107 20.11 7.60 -17.46
C SER A 107 19.81 6.90 -18.78
N ARG A 108 18.97 5.86 -18.78
CA ARG A 108 18.56 5.12 -19.98
C ARG A 108 17.40 5.78 -20.73
N TYR A 109 16.68 6.68 -20.06
CA TYR A 109 15.49 7.34 -20.59
C TYR A 109 15.66 8.85 -20.54
N ASP A 110 15.14 9.55 -21.55
CA ASP A 110 15.06 11.02 -21.52
C ASP A 110 13.75 11.46 -20.85
N THR A 111 13.89 12.01 -19.65
CA THR A 111 12.77 12.49 -18.82
C THR A 111 12.84 14.00 -18.57
N GLY A 112 13.82 14.69 -19.17
CA GLY A 112 14.13 16.09 -18.86
C GLY A 112 14.70 16.33 -17.45
N LEU A 113 14.93 15.27 -16.66
CA LEU A 113 15.50 15.39 -15.31
C LEU A 113 16.97 15.77 -15.37
N LYS A 114 17.32 16.92 -14.76
CA LYS A 114 18.71 17.36 -14.64
C LYS A 114 19.42 16.59 -13.53
N ALA A 115 20.50 15.90 -13.88
CA ALA A 115 21.34 15.21 -12.90
C ALA A 115 22.03 16.22 -11.98
N GLN A 116 22.01 15.94 -10.68
CA GLN A 116 22.66 16.72 -9.65
C GLN A 116 23.69 15.87 -8.92
N LYS A 117 24.79 16.51 -8.53
CA LYS A 117 25.81 15.88 -7.68
C LYS A 117 25.23 15.66 -6.27
N LEU A 118 25.97 14.89 -5.46
CA LEU A 118 25.65 14.74 -4.04
C LEU A 118 25.57 16.13 -3.38
N MET A 119 24.50 16.38 -2.64
CA MET A 119 24.30 17.61 -1.89
C MET A 119 25.39 17.79 -0.84
N ASN A 120 25.71 19.03 -0.49
CA ASN A 120 26.65 19.31 0.60
C ASN A 120 26.03 19.00 1.97
N LYS A 121 26.88 18.85 2.98
CA LYS A 121 26.49 18.51 4.35
C LYS A 121 25.45 19.49 4.91
N ASP A 122 25.75 20.79 4.82
CA ASP A 122 24.94 21.83 5.47
C ASP A 122 23.53 21.90 4.89
N ALA A 123 23.37 21.76 3.58
CA ALA A 123 22.07 21.71 2.93
C ALA A 123 21.24 20.49 3.36
N VAL A 124 21.89 19.33 3.56
CA VAL A 124 21.21 18.12 4.06
C VAL A 124 20.79 18.30 5.52
N LEU A 125 21.65 18.87 6.37
CA LEU A 125 21.33 19.15 7.78
C LEU A 125 20.20 20.17 7.92
N GLU A 126 20.22 21.24 7.12
CA GLU A 126 19.17 22.25 7.12
C GLU A 126 17.83 21.66 6.67
N ALA A 127 17.83 20.81 5.63
CA ALA A 127 16.63 20.10 5.20
C ALA A 127 16.11 19.13 6.28
N ALA A 128 17.01 18.43 6.97
CA ALA A 128 16.65 17.55 8.08
C ALA A 128 16.03 18.33 9.24
N LYS A 129 16.60 19.51 9.58
CA LYS A 129 16.06 20.41 10.61
C LYS A 129 14.67 20.90 10.25
N LYS A 130 14.48 21.40 9.03
CA LYS A 130 13.15 21.81 8.52
C LYS A 130 12.14 20.67 8.57
N ALA A 131 12.55 19.46 8.20
CA ALA A 131 11.69 18.28 8.26
C ALA A 131 11.25 17.93 9.69
N LYS A 132 12.15 18.07 10.68
CA LYS A 132 11.84 17.89 12.10
C LYS A 132 10.91 18.98 12.62
N GLU A 133 11.18 20.24 12.28
CA GLU A 133 10.31 21.38 12.62
C GLU A 133 8.90 21.23 12.02
N ALA A 134 8.79 20.63 10.83
CA ALA A 134 7.53 20.27 10.20
C ALA A 134 6.82 19.03 10.83
N GLY A 135 7.33 18.49 11.93
CA GLY A 135 6.73 17.38 12.68
C GLY A 135 7.08 15.99 12.17
N SER A 136 8.06 15.84 11.27
CA SER A 136 8.48 14.50 10.83
C SER A 136 9.19 13.76 11.96
N THR A 137 8.97 12.45 12.06
CA THR A 137 9.68 11.58 13.01
C THR A 137 10.82 10.80 12.35
N ARG A 138 10.85 10.77 11.01
CA ARG A 138 11.88 10.12 10.20
C ARG A 138 12.29 10.96 9.00
N PHE A 139 13.59 10.96 8.71
CA PHE A 139 14.17 11.55 7.50
C PHE A 139 14.85 10.52 6.64
N CYS A 140 14.43 10.48 5.38
CA CYS A 140 14.87 9.51 4.41
C CYS A 140 15.79 10.20 3.40
N MET A 141 17.01 9.72 3.25
CA MET A 141 17.94 10.20 2.22
C MET A 141 17.96 9.22 1.05
N GLY A 142 17.59 9.70 -0.14
CA GLY A 142 17.60 8.95 -1.39
C GLY A 142 18.82 9.30 -2.26
N ALA A 143 19.52 8.30 -2.79
CA ALA A 143 20.63 8.52 -3.72
C ALA A 143 20.45 7.69 -5.00
N ALA A 144 20.53 8.34 -6.17
CA ALA A 144 20.40 7.69 -7.48
C ALA A 144 21.67 6.92 -7.89
N TRP A 145 22.05 5.90 -7.13
CA TRP A 145 23.11 4.95 -7.45
C TRP A 145 22.59 3.53 -7.28
N ARG A 146 23.13 2.58 -8.04
CA ARG A 146 22.95 1.15 -7.79
C ARG A 146 23.69 0.69 -6.54
N GLU A 147 24.96 1.09 -6.43
CA GLU A 147 25.87 0.64 -5.38
C GLU A 147 26.88 1.71 -4.97
N THR A 148 27.50 1.49 -3.82
CA THR A 148 28.52 2.39 -3.23
C THR A 148 29.95 1.99 -3.61
N ILE A 149 30.14 0.90 -4.37
CA ILE A 149 31.46 0.47 -4.86
C ILE A 149 32.06 1.58 -5.75
N GLY A 150 33.33 1.91 -5.50
CA GLY A 150 34.02 3.03 -6.15
C GLY A 150 33.63 4.43 -5.65
N ARG A 151 32.73 4.54 -4.65
CA ARG A 151 32.21 5.82 -4.12
C ARG A 151 32.53 6.02 -2.63
N LYS A 152 33.70 5.56 -2.17
CA LYS A 152 34.13 5.63 -0.75
C LYS A 152 33.96 7.03 -0.15
N THR A 153 34.38 8.07 -0.88
CA THR A 153 34.26 9.47 -0.42
C THR A 153 32.80 9.87 -0.18
N ASN A 154 31.92 9.59 -1.14
CA ASN A 154 30.49 9.91 -1.01
C ASN A 154 29.82 9.10 0.10
N PHE A 155 30.18 7.83 0.24
CA PHE A 155 29.66 6.98 1.31
C PHE A 155 30.09 7.50 2.69
N ASN A 156 31.36 7.88 2.85
CA ASN A 156 31.86 8.50 4.07
C ASN A 156 31.14 9.82 4.38
N GLN A 157 30.87 10.65 3.37
CA GLN A 157 30.07 11.87 3.54
C GLN A 157 28.67 11.56 4.07
N ILE A 158 28.00 10.53 3.52
CA ILE A 158 26.67 10.10 4.00
C ILE A 158 26.73 9.61 5.44
N LEU A 159 27.78 8.87 5.84
CA LEU A 159 27.97 8.46 7.24
C LEU A 159 28.08 9.68 8.18
N GLU A 160 28.79 10.72 7.75
CA GLU A 160 28.87 11.97 8.51
C GLU A 160 27.51 12.66 8.59
N TYR A 161 26.70 12.66 7.52
CA TYR A 161 25.33 13.21 7.57
C TYR A 161 24.49 12.45 8.60
N VAL A 162 24.55 11.12 8.60
CA VAL A 162 23.82 10.27 9.54
C VAL A 162 24.22 10.56 10.98
N LYS A 163 25.53 10.59 11.28
CA LYS A 163 26.03 10.85 12.63
C LYS A 163 25.54 12.20 13.15
N GLU A 164 25.65 13.23 12.33
CA GLU A 164 25.35 14.61 12.70
C GLU A 164 23.85 14.82 12.88
N ILE A 165 23.02 14.32 11.97
CA ILE A 165 21.57 14.39 12.13
C ILE A 165 21.14 13.65 13.41
N ARG A 166 21.72 12.48 13.71
CA ARG A 166 21.38 11.72 14.93
C ARG A 166 21.80 12.45 16.20
N TYR A 167 22.96 13.11 16.18
CA TYR A 167 23.47 13.84 17.35
C TYR A 167 22.73 15.16 17.57
N SER A 168 22.53 15.95 16.50
CA SER A 168 21.94 17.28 16.58
C SER A 168 20.41 17.28 16.67
N LEU A 169 19.74 16.24 16.15
CA LEU A 169 18.28 16.20 16.04
C LEU A 169 17.67 15.01 16.80
N GLU A 170 17.98 14.89 18.09
CA GLU A 170 17.51 13.83 19.02
C GLU A 170 16.17 13.16 18.63
N TYR A 171 16.17 11.82 18.57
CA TYR A 171 15.05 10.94 18.15
C TYR A 171 14.59 11.00 16.68
N PHE A 172 15.37 11.58 15.78
CA PHE A 172 15.06 11.57 14.35
C PHE A 172 15.60 10.30 13.65
N ILE A 173 14.70 9.40 13.26
CA ILE A 173 15.09 8.14 12.59
C ILE A 173 15.61 8.48 11.20
N ILE A 174 16.75 7.90 10.82
CA ILE A 174 17.34 8.10 9.50
C ILE A 174 17.25 6.81 8.71
N THR A 175 16.82 6.91 7.45
CA THR A 175 16.86 5.79 6.51
C THR A 175 17.54 6.23 5.23
N ILE A 176 18.47 5.42 4.74
CA ILE A 176 19.10 5.65 3.44
C ILE A 176 18.50 4.66 2.45
N LYS A 177 18.01 5.16 1.32
CA LYS A 177 17.63 4.33 0.17
C LYS A 177 18.54 4.64 -1.00
N HIS A 178 19.20 3.62 -1.54
CA HIS A 178 19.83 3.70 -2.86
C HIS A 178 18.80 3.26 -3.93
N GLY A 179 19.12 3.47 -5.21
CA GLY A 179 18.33 2.92 -6.31
C GLY A 179 18.10 1.44 -6.06
N ILE A 180 16.85 1.02 -6.30
CA ILE A 180 16.30 -0.32 -5.99
C ILE A 180 17.28 -1.42 -6.39
#